data_AF-A0A935T910-F1
#
_entry.id   AF-A0A935T910-F1
#
_cell.length_a   1.000
_cell.length_b   1.000
_cell.length_c   1.000
_cell.angle_alpha   90.00
_cell.angle_beta   90.00
_cell.angle_gamma   90.00
#
_symmetry.space_group_name_H-M   'P 1'
#
loop_
_entity.id
_entity.type
_entity.pdbx_description
1 polymer ?
#
loop_
_entity_poly.entity_id
_entity_poly.type
_entity_poly.pdbx_seq_one_letter_code
_entity_poly.pdbx_strand_id
1 'polypeptide(L)'
;MTTTRKIFLASSAELKDDRREFEVFIHRKNKAWISQGVFLELVLWEDFLDALSATRLQDEYNRAIRACDVFVMLFFTKVGPYTEEEFETAVGQFQATSRPFIFTYFKNAPNSAPRADLQSLWAFQDKLKALGHFQTEYHNAAELLLHFGQQLDKLVASGFIEFKPEQTPSAAPAGTSQQATLTGDGAIAQGAGATAVGAGGVFVGGKNTGNIHTGTRIGGDLVHGDKILGNKVGTQINTGGGAHVGGNVYAGRDFVGRDRIRTQGLAAHDLEALFAPLLLAVVQHAPPDKQAAAVQQVEDLKTEVAKDRNADDSRIGRLLDSLAAMVPGAIGSLVSTFATPLLGAATGSVTTFVLDKLKGN
;
A
#
# COMPACT_ATOMS: atom_id res chain seq x y z
N MET A 1 -2.27 -16.71 22.17
CA MET A 1 -2.35 -17.92 21.30
C MET A 1 -2.12 -17.50 19.87
N THR A 2 -1.12 -18.08 19.23
CA THR A 2 -0.81 -17.88 17.80
C THR A 2 -1.59 -18.90 16.98
N THR A 3 -2.25 -18.47 15.91
CA THR A 3 -2.90 -19.34 14.94
C THR A 3 -1.86 -19.78 13.91
N THR A 4 -1.62 -21.09 13.82
CA THR A 4 -0.72 -21.65 12.81
C THR A 4 -1.51 -22.03 11.56
N ARG A 5 -1.03 -21.64 10.38
CA ARG A 5 -1.53 -22.05 9.08
C ARG A 5 -0.46 -22.85 8.35
N LYS A 6 -0.80 -24.06 7.93
CA LYS A 6 0.14 -25.00 7.29
C LYS A 6 0.13 -24.84 5.78
N ILE A 7 1.30 -24.61 5.19
CA ILE A 7 1.51 -24.49 3.75
C ILE A 7 2.38 -25.67 3.32
N PHE A 8 1.84 -26.58 2.52
CA PHE A 8 2.63 -27.65 1.91
C PHE A 8 3.15 -27.19 0.55
N LEU A 9 4.47 -27.22 0.35
CA LEU A 9 5.11 -26.85 -0.92
C LEU A 9 5.66 -28.09 -1.65
N ALA A 10 4.94 -28.52 -2.68
CA ALA A 10 5.39 -29.53 -3.63
C ALA A 10 6.15 -28.89 -4.80
N SER A 11 7.28 -29.47 -5.21
CA SER A 11 8.00 -29.02 -6.41
C SER A 11 8.97 -30.07 -6.91
N SER A 12 9.28 -30.04 -8.21
CA SER A 12 10.33 -30.87 -8.79
C SER A 12 11.73 -30.48 -8.28
N ALA A 13 12.67 -31.42 -8.30
CA ALA A 13 14.03 -31.20 -7.78
C ALA A 13 14.77 -30.02 -8.45
N GLU A 14 14.48 -29.76 -9.74
CA GLU A 14 15.03 -28.66 -10.55
C GLU A 14 14.63 -27.26 -10.07
N LEU A 15 13.61 -27.12 -9.24
CA LEU A 15 13.11 -25.85 -8.70
C LEU A 15 13.70 -25.53 -7.32
N LYS A 16 14.92 -25.99 -7.04
CA LYS A 16 15.59 -25.76 -5.75
C LYS A 16 15.74 -24.28 -5.40
N ASP A 17 16.12 -23.46 -6.37
CA ASP A 17 16.30 -22.03 -6.13
C ASP A 17 14.95 -21.33 -5.88
N ASP A 18 13.90 -21.70 -6.62
CA ASP A 18 12.55 -21.18 -6.42
C ASP A 18 12.00 -21.58 -5.03
N ARG A 19 12.24 -22.83 -4.59
CA ARG A 19 11.90 -23.27 -3.22
C ARG A 19 12.60 -22.43 -2.16
N ARG A 20 13.91 -22.18 -2.32
CA ARG A 20 14.69 -21.38 -1.38
C ARG A 20 14.16 -19.96 -1.25
N GLU A 21 13.84 -19.32 -2.38
CA GLU A 21 13.23 -17.98 -2.38
C GLU A 21 11.84 -17.99 -1.73
N PHE A 22 11.05 -19.06 -1.94
CA PHE A 22 9.76 -19.27 -1.29
C PHE A 22 9.88 -19.41 0.23
N GLU A 23 10.84 -20.19 0.72
CA GLU A 23 11.12 -20.34 2.15
C GLU A 23 11.51 -19.00 2.79
N VAL A 24 12.42 -18.25 2.15
CA VAL A 24 12.83 -16.91 2.60
C VAL A 24 11.63 -15.96 2.64
N PHE A 25 10.75 -16.02 1.64
CA PHE A 25 9.52 -15.23 1.60
C PHE A 25 8.58 -15.55 2.76
N ILE A 26 8.30 -16.83 3.03
CA ILE A 26 7.44 -17.24 4.15
C ILE A 26 8.06 -16.81 5.48
N HIS A 27 9.36 -17.00 5.67
CA HIS A 27 10.06 -16.55 6.86
C HIS A 27 9.95 -15.02 7.06
N ARG A 28 10.06 -14.23 5.99
CA ARG A 28 9.85 -12.78 6.05
C ARG A 28 8.40 -12.41 6.40
N LYS A 29 7.40 -13.11 5.84
CA LYS A 29 5.99 -12.93 6.21
C LYS A 29 5.76 -13.27 7.69
N ASN A 30 6.35 -14.36 8.19
CA ASN A 30 6.28 -14.73 9.60
C ASN A 30 6.84 -13.66 10.54
N LYS A 31 7.95 -13.00 10.19
CA LYS A 31 8.48 -11.87 11.00
C LYS A 31 7.46 -10.75 11.19
N ALA A 32 6.64 -10.48 10.18
CA ALA A 32 5.57 -9.48 10.28
C ALA A 32 4.35 -10.04 11.03
N TRP A 33 3.92 -11.25 10.68
CA TRP A 33 2.61 -11.80 11.08
C TRP A 33 2.60 -12.42 12.48
N ILE A 34 3.76 -12.83 13.01
CA ILE A 34 3.84 -13.43 14.35
C ILE A 34 3.36 -12.48 15.44
N SER A 35 3.68 -11.18 15.30
CA SER A 35 3.21 -10.12 16.20
C SER A 35 1.69 -9.94 16.17
N GLN A 36 1.08 -10.28 15.04
CA GLN A 36 -0.36 -10.25 14.79
C GLN A 36 -1.02 -11.61 15.10
N GLY A 37 -0.29 -12.52 15.76
CA GLY A 37 -0.81 -13.80 16.21
C GLY A 37 -1.00 -14.84 15.11
N VAL A 38 -0.33 -14.70 13.96
CA VAL A 38 -0.38 -15.68 12.86
C VAL A 38 1.02 -16.22 12.56
N PHE A 39 1.13 -17.54 12.38
CA PHE A 39 2.35 -18.20 11.93
C PHE A 39 2.05 -19.09 10.72
N LEU A 40 2.83 -18.94 9.66
CA LEU A 40 2.79 -19.77 8.47
C LEU A 40 3.84 -20.87 8.61
N GLU A 41 3.41 -22.10 8.87
CA GLU A 41 4.26 -23.28 8.91
C GLU A 41 4.45 -23.79 7.48
N LEU A 42 5.62 -23.55 6.89
CA LEU A 42 5.99 -24.13 5.60
C LEU A 42 6.46 -25.56 5.81
N VAL A 43 5.89 -26.49 5.05
CA VAL A 43 6.24 -27.91 5.04
C VAL A 43 6.79 -28.24 3.66
N LEU A 44 8.06 -28.66 3.62
CA LEU A 44 8.79 -29.10 2.44
C LEU A 44 9.00 -30.61 2.50
N TRP A 45 9.20 -31.26 1.36
CA TRP A 45 9.60 -32.67 1.34
C TRP A 45 10.97 -32.88 2.02
N GLU A 46 11.86 -31.87 2.00
CA GLU A 46 13.18 -31.89 2.65
C GLU A 46 13.08 -31.96 4.19
N ASP A 47 11.90 -31.65 4.76
CA ASP A 47 11.68 -31.71 6.22
C ASP A 47 11.38 -33.13 6.72
N PHE A 48 11.17 -34.09 5.81
CA PHE A 48 10.90 -35.48 6.17
C PHE A 48 12.20 -36.27 6.26
N LEU A 49 12.28 -37.17 7.23
CA LEU A 49 13.41 -38.06 7.39
C LEU A 49 13.52 -38.98 6.16
N ASP A 50 14.66 -38.95 5.46
CA ASP A 50 14.99 -39.93 4.40
C ASP A 50 15.40 -41.29 5.00
N ALA A 51 14.62 -41.75 5.98
CA ALA A 51 14.77 -43.01 6.67
C ALA A 51 13.64 -43.95 6.24
N LEU A 52 13.93 -45.25 6.21
CA LEU A 52 12.94 -46.30 5.97
C LEU A 52 11.78 -46.15 6.98
N SER A 53 10.63 -45.67 6.49
CA SER A 53 9.40 -45.65 7.27
C SER A 53 8.84 -47.07 7.42
N ALA A 54 8.03 -47.30 8.45
CA ALA A 54 7.30 -48.57 8.59
C ALA A 54 6.28 -48.78 7.45
N THR A 55 5.93 -47.71 6.73
CA THR A 55 5.12 -47.67 5.50
C THR A 55 5.93 -47.06 4.34
N ARG A 56 5.28 -46.66 3.23
CA ARG A 56 5.98 -45.93 2.15
C ARG A 56 6.20 -44.48 2.61
N LEU A 57 7.38 -43.90 2.37
CA LEU A 57 7.68 -42.47 2.64
C LEU A 57 6.61 -41.53 2.06
N GLN A 58 6.05 -41.90 0.92
CA GLN A 58 4.94 -41.19 0.28
C GLN A 58 3.69 -41.04 1.16
N ASP A 59 3.44 -41.98 2.07
CA ASP A 59 2.26 -41.93 2.94
C ASP A 59 2.37 -40.82 4.00
N GLU A 60 3.59 -40.45 4.38
CA GLU A 60 3.87 -39.32 5.28
C GLU A 60 3.61 -37.98 4.57
N TYR A 61 4.06 -37.84 3.32
CA TYR A 61 3.73 -36.69 2.48
C TYR A 61 2.22 -36.56 2.28
N ASN A 62 1.54 -37.65 1.92
CA ASN A 62 0.08 -37.67 1.73
C ASN A 62 -0.66 -37.26 3.01
N ARG A 63 -0.17 -37.66 4.20
CA ARG A 63 -0.73 -37.22 5.49
C ARG A 63 -0.54 -35.72 5.70
N ALA A 64 0.63 -35.18 5.39
CA ALA A 64 0.91 -33.75 5.52
C ALA A 64 0.06 -32.91 4.55
N ILE A 65 -0.11 -33.37 3.32
CA ILE A 65 -0.99 -32.75 2.32
C ILE A 65 -2.43 -32.68 2.82
N ARG A 66 -2.96 -33.78 3.39
CA ARG A 66 -4.32 -33.80 3.93
C ARG A 66 -4.52 -32.89 5.16
N ALA A 67 -3.45 -32.64 5.90
CA ALA A 67 -3.47 -31.82 7.10
C ALA A 67 -3.15 -30.33 6.86
N CYS A 68 -2.75 -29.96 5.63
CA CYS A 68 -2.38 -28.58 5.34
C CYS A 68 -3.61 -27.69 5.08
N ASP A 69 -3.44 -26.38 5.29
CA ASP A 69 -4.45 -25.37 5.00
C ASP A 69 -4.37 -24.87 3.55
N VAL A 70 -3.13 -24.82 3.03
CA VAL A 70 -2.77 -24.35 1.70
C VAL A 70 -1.78 -25.34 1.08
N PHE A 71 -2.07 -25.77 -0.13
CA PHE A 71 -1.19 -26.62 -0.93
C PHE A 71 -0.70 -25.80 -2.12
N VAL A 72 0.63 -25.73 -2.28
CA VAL A 72 1.30 -25.00 -3.35
C VAL A 72 2.14 -25.98 -4.13
N MET A 73 2.04 -25.92 -5.45
CA MET A 73 2.73 -26.84 -6.33
C MET A 73 3.42 -26.12 -7.47
N LEU A 74 4.73 -26.32 -7.58
CA LEU A 74 5.56 -25.69 -8.60
C LEU A 74 6.02 -26.71 -9.66
N PHE A 75 5.88 -26.34 -10.92
CA PHE A 75 6.25 -27.12 -12.10
C PHE A 75 7.26 -26.37 -12.95
N PHE A 76 8.15 -27.10 -13.65
CA PHE A 76 9.00 -26.50 -14.66
C PHE A 76 9.06 -27.34 -15.94
N THR A 77 9.83 -28.44 -15.96
CA THR A 77 10.05 -29.18 -17.22
C THR A 77 9.36 -30.54 -17.28
N LYS A 78 8.97 -31.10 -16.14
CA LYS A 78 8.28 -32.39 -16.04
C LYS A 78 7.37 -32.51 -14.84
N VAL A 79 6.49 -33.51 -14.90
CA VAL A 79 5.71 -34.00 -13.77
C VAL A 79 6.10 -35.46 -13.52
N GLY A 80 6.67 -35.72 -12.34
CA GLY A 80 7.00 -37.08 -11.93
C GLY A 80 5.78 -37.83 -11.37
N PRO A 81 5.83 -39.16 -11.26
CA PRO A 81 4.72 -39.96 -10.71
C PRO A 81 4.38 -39.58 -9.26
N TYR A 82 5.39 -39.23 -8.46
CA TYR A 82 5.17 -38.73 -7.09
C TYR A 82 4.46 -37.38 -7.06
N THR A 83 4.87 -36.49 -7.96
CA THR A 83 4.28 -35.15 -8.13
C THR A 83 2.80 -35.24 -8.52
N GLU A 84 2.44 -36.17 -9.40
CA GLU A 84 1.03 -36.42 -9.73
C GLU A 84 0.23 -36.98 -8.54
N GLU A 85 0.80 -37.94 -7.79
CA GLU A 85 0.15 -38.52 -6.60
C GLU A 85 -0.14 -37.46 -5.51
N GLU A 86 0.80 -36.54 -5.28
CA GLU A 86 0.63 -35.42 -4.34
C GLU A 86 -0.53 -34.52 -4.76
N PHE A 87 -0.61 -34.19 -6.06
CA PHE A 87 -1.70 -33.38 -6.59
C PHE A 87 -3.05 -34.07 -6.45
N GLU A 88 -3.14 -35.35 -6.82
CA GLU A 88 -4.38 -36.13 -6.68
C GLU A 88 -4.83 -36.22 -5.23
N THR A 89 -3.88 -36.39 -4.30
CA THR A 89 -4.18 -36.41 -2.86
C THR A 89 -4.74 -35.06 -2.40
N ALA A 90 -4.15 -33.94 -2.83
CA ALA A 90 -4.64 -32.61 -2.48
C ALA A 90 -6.04 -32.35 -3.06
N VAL A 91 -6.26 -32.68 -4.33
CA VAL A 91 -7.56 -32.52 -5.00
C VAL A 91 -8.64 -33.39 -4.36
N GLY A 92 -8.32 -34.66 -4.05
CA GLY A 92 -9.25 -35.56 -3.38
C GLY A 92 -9.66 -35.04 -2.00
N GLN A 93 -8.71 -34.51 -1.22
CA GLN A 93 -9.00 -33.88 0.06
C GLN A 93 -9.85 -32.61 -0.12
N PHE A 94 -9.55 -31.78 -1.12
CA PHE A 94 -10.31 -30.57 -1.43
C PHE A 94 -11.75 -30.88 -1.82
N GLN A 95 -11.97 -31.89 -2.66
CA GLN A 95 -13.32 -32.35 -3.02
C GLN A 95 -14.10 -32.85 -1.80
N ALA A 96 -13.43 -33.50 -0.85
CA ALA A 96 -14.07 -34.02 0.36
C ALA A 96 -14.34 -32.95 1.43
N THR A 97 -13.50 -31.92 1.55
CA THR A 97 -13.49 -31.01 2.71
C THR A 97 -13.47 -29.52 2.38
N SER A 98 -13.43 -29.16 1.09
CA SER A 98 -13.14 -27.80 0.59
C SER A 98 -11.76 -27.26 1.04
N ARG A 99 -10.84 -28.16 1.44
CA ARG A 99 -9.49 -27.86 1.90
C ARG A 99 -8.50 -28.92 1.41
N PRO A 100 -7.22 -28.59 1.17
CA PRO A 100 -6.58 -27.27 1.27
C PRO A 100 -6.95 -26.31 0.13
N PHE A 101 -6.59 -25.03 0.23
CA PHE A 101 -6.54 -24.15 -0.95
C PHE A 101 -5.40 -24.60 -1.86
N ILE A 102 -5.70 -24.95 -3.12
CA ILE A 102 -4.73 -25.50 -4.08
C ILE A 102 -4.26 -24.42 -5.04
N PHE A 103 -2.95 -24.16 -5.07
CA PHE A 103 -2.31 -23.24 -6.02
C PHE A 103 -1.29 -23.99 -6.88
N THR A 104 -1.43 -23.86 -8.20
CA THR A 104 -0.49 -24.46 -9.17
C THR A 104 0.25 -23.38 -9.95
N TYR A 105 1.57 -23.52 -10.04
CA TYR A 105 2.47 -22.56 -10.66
C TYR A 105 3.39 -23.24 -11.68
N PHE A 106 3.41 -22.73 -12.91
CA PHE A 106 4.20 -23.25 -14.01
C PHE A 106 5.31 -22.26 -14.36
N LYS A 107 6.56 -22.68 -14.20
CA LYS A 107 7.71 -21.86 -14.55
C LYS A 107 7.83 -21.79 -16.07
N ASN A 108 7.73 -20.58 -16.61
CA ASN A 108 7.94 -20.30 -18.01
C ASN A 108 9.33 -19.66 -18.18
N ALA A 109 10.34 -20.52 -18.33
CA ALA A 109 11.72 -20.12 -18.55
C ALA A 109 12.36 -20.99 -19.64
N PRO A 110 13.38 -20.48 -20.36
CA PRO A 110 14.14 -21.29 -21.31
C PRO A 110 14.66 -22.56 -20.64
N ASN A 111 14.42 -23.70 -21.27
CA ASN A 111 14.87 -25.00 -20.80
C ASN A 111 15.34 -25.86 -21.98
N SER A 112 16.21 -26.82 -21.67
CA SER A 112 16.72 -27.81 -22.64
C SER A 112 16.18 -29.21 -22.33
N ALA A 113 14.97 -29.30 -21.77
CA ALA A 113 14.42 -30.57 -21.30
C ALA A 113 14.13 -31.50 -22.47
N PRO A 114 14.27 -32.82 -22.28
CA PRO A 114 13.88 -33.80 -23.29
C PRO A 114 12.39 -33.67 -23.65
N ARG A 115 12.04 -33.96 -24.90
CA ARG A 115 10.64 -33.93 -25.37
C ARG A 115 9.70 -34.78 -24.52
N ALA A 116 10.18 -35.92 -23.99
CA ALA A 116 9.39 -36.80 -23.13
C ALA A 116 9.02 -36.13 -21.79
N ASP A 117 9.94 -35.37 -21.20
CA ASP A 117 9.70 -34.60 -19.98
C ASP A 117 8.63 -33.54 -20.22
N LEU A 118 8.73 -32.81 -21.34
CA LEU A 118 7.73 -31.81 -21.75
C LEU A 118 6.35 -32.42 -22.05
N GLN A 119 6.30 -33.64 -22.58
CA GLN A 119 5.03 -34.36 -22.80
C GLN A 119 4.32 -34.69 -21.48
N SER A 120 5.06 -35.06 -20.43
CA SER A 120 4.48 -35.29 -19.10
C SER A 120 3.86 -34.00 -18.53
N LEU A 121 4.53 -32.86 -18.75
CA LEU A 121 4.04 -31.55 -18.35
C LEU A 121 2.74 -31.19 -19.09
N TRP A 122 2.73 -31.34 -20.42
CA TRP A 122 1.54 -31.04 -21.22
C TRP A 122 0.34 -31.93 -20.86
N ALA A 123 0.56 -33.23 -20.64
CA ALA A 123 -0.49 -34.14 -20.20
C ALA A 123 -1.11 -33.69 -18.87
N PHE A 124 -0.27 -33.25 -17.92
CA PHE A 124 -0.75 -32.73 -16.64
C PHE A 124 -1.48 -31.38 -16.78
N GLN A 125 -0.99 -30.50 -17.65
CA GLN A 125 -1.66 -29.25 -17.98
C GLN A 125 -3.08 -29.48 -18.52
N ASP A 126 -3.26 -30.47 -19.39
CA ASP A 126 -4.57 -30.83 -19.92
C ASP A 126 -5.49 -31.43 -18.85
N LYS A 127 -4.93 -32.21 -17.90
CA LYS A 127 -5.65 -32.68 -16.72
C LYS A 127 -6.16 -31.53 -15.85
N LEU A 128 -5.34 -30.49 -15.61
CA LEU A 128 -5.76 -29.29 -14.88
C LEU A 128 -6.89 -28.53 -15.59
N LYS A 129 -6.80 -28.39 -16.92
CA LYS A 129 -7.86 -27.77 -17.71
C LYS A 129 -9.18 -28.53 -17.59
N ALA A 130 -9.13 -29.87 -17.62
CA ALA A 130 -10.31 -30.71 -17.43
C ALA A 130 -10.97 -30.54 -16.05
N LEU A 131 -10.18 -30.20 -15.02
CA LEU A 131 -10.67 -29.86 -13.68
C LEU A 131 -11.16 -28.41 -13.56
N GLY A 132 -11.08 -27.60 -14.61
CA GLY A 132 -11.44 -26.18 -14.60
C GLY A 132 -10.45 -25.30 -13.82
N HIS A 133 -9.25 -25.81 -13.52
CA HIS A 133 -8.22 -25.05 -12.80
C HIS A 133 -7.34 -24.30 -13.79
N PHE A 134 -7.33 -22.97 -13.68
CA PHE A 134 -6.48 -22.11 -14.50
C PHE A 134 -5.03 -22.14 -14.00
N GLN A 135 -4.11 -22.39 -14.92
CA GLN A 135 -2.68 -22.47 -14.63
C GLN A 135 -2.12 -21.06 -14.44
N THR A 136 -1.35 -20.85 -13.37
CA THR A 136 -0.61 -19.60 -13.18
C THR A 136 0.81 -19.79 -13.70
N GLU A 137 1.23 -18.96 -14.65
CA GLU A 137 2.61 -18.95 -15.13
C GLU A 137 3.46 -17.94 -14.37
N TYR A 138 4.75 -18.22 -14.21
CA TYR A 138 5.73 -17.28 -13.68
C TYR A 138 7.08 -17.42 -14.39
N HIS A 139 7.78 -16.32 -14.62
CA HIS A 139 9.05 -16.34 -15.36
C HIS A 139 10.27 -16.37 -14.42
N ASN A 140 10.09 -15.92 -13.18
CA ASN A 140 11.15 -15.82 -12.17
C ASN A 140 10.55 -15.89 -10.76
N ALA A 141 11.40 -16.10 -9.76
CA ALA A 141 10.97 -16.21 -8.37
C ALA A 141 10.20 -14.96 -7.90
N ALA A 142 10.55 -13.75 -8.33
CA ALA A 142 9.86 -12.53 -7.89
C ALA A 142 8.37 -12.52 -8.32
N GLU A 143 8.06 -12.97 -9.53
CA GLU A 143 6.68 -13.11 -10.01
C GLU A 143 5.90 -14.16 -9.21
N LEU A 144 6.52 -15.31 -8.94
CA LEU A 144 5.93 -16.36 -8.08
C LEU A 144 5.57 -15.81 -6.70
N LEU A 145 6.52 -15.14 -6.04
CA LEU A 145 6.34 -14.61 -4.69
C LEU A 145 5.35 -13.46 -4.65
N LEU A 146 5.35 -12.59 -5.67
CA LEU A 146 4.38 -11.49 -5.77
C LEU A 146 2.96 -12.05 -5.89
N HIS A 147 2.73 -12.98 -6.82
CA HIS A 147 1.41 -13.56 -7.02
C HIS A 147 0.96 -14.33 -5.78
N PHE A 148 1.81 -15.21 -5.22
CA PHE A 148 1.46 -15.96 -4.02
C PHE A 148 1.21 -15.05 -2.81
N GLY A 149 1.99 -13.98 -2.66
CA GLY A 149 1.75 -12.95 -1.65
C GLY A 149 0.37 -12.31 -1.76
N GLN A 150 -0.07 -11.97 -2.97
CA GLN A 150 -1.43 -11.47 -3.21
C GLN A 150 -2.51 -12.51 -2.87
N GLN A 151 -2.24 -13.80 -3.08
CA GLN A 151 -3.17 -14.86 -2.65
C GLN A 151 -3.26 -14.93 -1.13
N LEU A 152 -2.14 -14.82 -0.40
CA LEU A 152 -2.16 -14.73 1.06
C LEU A 152 -2.96 -13.50 1.54
N ASP A 153 -2.81 -12.35 0.88
CA ASP A 153 -3.57 -11.15 1.24
C ASP A 153 -5.08 -11.32 1.00
N LYS A 154 -5.49 -12.05 -0.06
CA LYS A 154 -6.89 -12.45 -0.28
C LYS A 154 -7.40 -13.43 0.78
N LEU A 155 -6.56 -14.36 1.23
CA LEU A 155 -6.89 -15.27 2.33
C LEU A 155 -7.08 -14.52 3.67
N VAL A 156 -6.34 -13.42 3.88
CA VAL A 156 -6.58 -12.50 5.00
C VAL A 156 -7.91 -11.77 4.80
N ALA A 157 -8.13 -11.17 3.64
CA ALA A 157 -9.34 -10.39 3.36
C ALA A 157 -10.64 -11.21 3.43
N SER A 158 -10.58 -12.50 3.10
CA SER A 158 -11.70 -13.44 3.23
C SER A 158 -11.96 -13.91 4.66
N GLY A 159 -11.13 -13.51 5.63
CA GLY A 159 -11.22 -13.96 7.02
C GLY A 159 -10.69 -15.39 7.25
N PHE A 160 -10.08 -16.03 6.26
CA PHE A 160 -9.45 -17.33 6.49
C PHE A 160 -8.20 -17.19 7.38
N ILE A 161 -7.40 -16.15 7.13
CA ILE A 161 -6.28 -15.78 7.98
C ILE A 161 -6.67 -14.56 8.79
N GLU A 162 -6.95 -14.77 10.08
CA GLU A 162 -7.38 -13.71 10.97
C GLU A 162 -6.19 -13.19 11.77
N PHE A 163 -5.85 -11.92 11.56
CA PHE A 163 -4.92 -11.20 12.43
C PHE A 163 -5.61 -10.82 13.73
N LYS A 164 -4.90 -11.01 14.84
CA LYS A 164 -5.35 -10.50 16.12
C LYS A 164 -5.07 -9.00 16.14
N PRO A 165 -6.04 -8.17 16.56
CA PRO A 165 -5.76 -6.77 16.82
C PRO A 165 -4.59 -6.70 17.80
N GLU A 166 -3.64 -5.79 17.54
CA GLU A 166 -2.52 -5.59 18.45
C GLU A 166 -3.08 -5.39 19.86
N GLN A 167 -2.59 -6.20 20.81
CA GLN A 167 -2.86 -5.94 22.21
C GLN A 167 -2.13 -4.65 22.57
N THR A 168 -2.83 -3.52 22.48
CA THR A 168 -2.48 -2.32 23.23
C THR A 168 -2.27 -2.75 24.69
N PRO A 169 -1.17 -2.37 25.36
CA PRO A 169 -0.89 -2.82 26.71
C PRO A 169 -2.12 -2.66 27.60
N SER A 170 -2.53 -3.78 28.20
CA SER A 170 -3.71 -3.97 29.04
C SER A 170 -4.16 -2.69 29.77
N ALA A 171 -5.24 -2.06 29.30
CA ALA A 171 -5.99 -1.14 30.14
C ALA A 171 -6.69 -1.96 31.25
N ALA A 172 -6.55 -1.50 32.49
CA ALA A 172 -7.13 -2.07 33.70
C ALA A 172 -8.68 -2.21 33.60
N PRO A 173 -9.34 -3.02 34.47
CA PRO A 173 -10.71 -3.45 34.25
C PRO A 173 -11.67 -2.27 34.13
N ALA A 174 -12.60 -2.39 33.17
CA ALA A 174 -13.55 -1.37 32.77
C ALA A 174 -14.35 -0.81 33.95
N GLY A 175 -13.93 0.36 34.45
CA GLY A 175 -14.87 1.31 35.04
C GLY A 175 -15.79 1.83 33.95
N THR A 176 -17.06 2.05 34.28
CA THR A 176 -18.10 2.57 33.38
C THR A 176 -17.57 3.75 32.54
N SER A 177 -17.31 3.53 31.25
CA SER A 177 -16.94 4.59 30.32
C SER A 177 -18.19 5.37 29.95
N GLN A 178 -18.23 6.65 30.31
CA GLN A 178 -19.21 7.59 29.78
C GLN A 178 -18.58 8.32 28.59
N GLN A 179 -19.31 8.38 27.49
CA GLN A 179 -18.88 9.08 26.29
C GLN A 179 -19.09 10.59 26.49
N ALA A 180 -18.00 11.36 26.50
CA ALA A 180 -18.06 12.80 26.63
C ALA A 180 -18.08 13.44 25.23
N THR A 181 -19.21 14.01 24.83
CA THR A 181 -19.35 14.73 23.56
C THR A 181 -19.07 16.21 23.82
N LEU A 182 -17.98 16.74 23.23
CA LEU A 182 -17.68 18.17 23.27
C LEU A 182 -18.49 18.89 22.18
N THR A 183 -19.31 19.86 22.56
CA THR A 183 -20.04 20.75 21.64
C THR A 183 -19.57 22.19 21.83
N GLY A 184 -19.26 22.90 20.73
CA GLY A 184 -18.69 24.25 20.75
C GLY A 184 -17.17 24.27 20.97
N ASP A 185 -16.63 25.43 21.38
CA ASP A 185 -15.18 25.69 21.44
C ASP A 185 -14.52 25.31 22.79
N GLY A 186 -15.13 24.40 23.55
CA GLY A 186 -14.62 23.97 24.86
C GLY A 186 -13.43 23.01 24.75
N ALA A 187 -12.97 22.47 25.88
CA ALA A 187 -11.95 21.43 25.90
C ALA A 187 -12.23 20.43 27.04
N ILE A 188 -12.01 19.14 26.77
CA ILE A 188 -12.21 18.04 27.75
C ILE A 188 -10.84 17.42 28.05
N ALA A 189 -10.50 17.30 29.34
CA ALA A 189 -9.31 16.62 29.82
C ALA A 189 -9.72 15.51 30.80
N GLN A 190 -9.26 14.29 30.56
CA GLN A 190 -9.48 13.14 31.43
C GLN A 190 -8.14 12.44 31.71
N GLY A 191 -7.95 11.98 32.95
CA GLY A 191 -6.72 11.35 33.42
C GLY A 191 -5.91 12.22 34.39
N ALA A 192 -4.98 11.59 35.12
CA ALA A 192 -4.14 12.30 36.09
C ALA A 192 -3.16 13.25 35.38
N GLY A 193 -3.14 14.53 35.79
CA GLY A 193 -2.31 15.57 35.19
C GLY A 193 -2.89 16.22 33.94
N ALA A 194 -4.12 15.86 33.55
CA ALA A 194 -4.75 16.42 32.37
C ALA A 194 -5.22 17.87 32.62
N THR A 195 -4.83 18.78 31.73
CA THR A 195 -5.26 20.19 31.74
C THR A 195 -5.88 20.50 30.39
N ALA A 196 -7.09 21.05 30.38
CA ALA A 196 -7.79 21.47 29.17
C ALA A 196 -8.10 22.96 29.27
N VAL A 197 -7.88 23.70 28.19
CA VAL A 197 -8.25 25.11 28.08
C VAL A 197 -9.03 25.29 26.79
N GLY A 198 -10.27 25.78 26.89
CA GLY A 198 -11.12 26.06 25.74
C GLY A 198 -10.64 27.27 24.94
N ALA A 199 -11.39 27.64 23.90
CA ALA A 199 -11.01 28.75 23.03
C ALA A 199 -10.75 30.06 23.77
N GLY A 200 -9.66 30.73 23.38
CA GLY A 200 -9.21 32.00 23.97
C GLY A 200 -8.47 31.86 25.31
N GLY A 201 -8.43 30.66 25.89
CA GLY A 201 -7.75 30.43 27.16
C GLY A 201 -6.24 30.21 27.00
N VAL A 202 -5.46 30.77 27.93
CA VAL A 202 -4.03 30.52 28.06
C VAL A 202 -3.76 30.00 29.46
N PHE A 203 -3.26 28.76 29.57
CA PHE A 203 -2.83 28.20 30.85
C PHE A 203 -1.32 28.33 31.01
N VAL A 204 -0.89 28.91 32.13
CA VAL A 204 0.51 29.14 32.46
C VAL A 204 0.87 28.32 33.69
N GLY A 205 1.51 27.16 33.46
CA GLY A 205 2.00 26.28 34.52
C GLY A 205 3.46 26.53 34.88
N GLY A 206 3.88 26.06 36.06
CA GLY A 206 5.28 26.12 36.53
C GLY A 206 5.71 27.47 37.15
N LYS A 207 7.00 27.59 37.50
CA LYS A 207 7.59 28.83 38.02
C LYS A 207 8.11 29.70 36.87
N ASN A 208 7.65 30.94 36.82
CA ASN A 208 7.96 31.93 35.78
C ASN A 208 8.56 33.19 36.42
N THR A 209 9.53 33.85 35.78
CA THR A 209 10.00 35.20 36.15
C THR A 209 10.22 36.03 34.88
N GLY A 210 9.61 37.22 34.84
CA GLY A 210 9.48 38.08 33.65
C GLY A 210 8.01 38.40 33.34
N ASN A 211 7.75 39.34 32.42
CA ASN A 211 6.38 39.72 32.06
C ASN A 211 5.77 38.78 31.02
N ILE A 212 4.57 38.25 31.29
CA ILE A 212 3.79 37.42 30.36
C ILE A 212 2.58 38.22 29.89
N HIS A 213 2.36 38.32 28.57
CA HIS A 213 1.23 39.04 28.00
C HIS A 213 0.52 38.20 26.95
N THR A 214 -0.77 37.92 27.18
CA THR A 214 -1.56 36.93 26.43
C THR A 214 -2.73 37.61 25.74
N GLY A 215 -2.41 38.54 24.83
CA GLY A 215 -3.39 39.33 24.09
C GLY A 215 -2.74 40.51 23.38
N THR A 216 -3.56 41.34 22.73
CA THR A 216 -3.15 42.53 21.96
C THR A 216 -2.27 43.47 22.79
N ARG A 217 -1.17 43.96 22.20
CA ARG A 217 -0.49 45.18 22.66
C ARG A 217 -0.61 46.26 21.62
N ILE A 218 -0.99 47.46 22.04
CA ILE A 218 -0.96 48.68 21.24
C ILE A 218 0.39 49.37 21.51
N GLY A 219 1.08 49.82 20.46
CA GLY A 219 2.24 50.70 20.58
C GLY A 219 1.87 52.17 20.42
N GLY A 220 2.37 53.03 21.32
CA GLY A 220 2.34 54.49 21.22
C GLY A 220 1.87 55.21 22.49
N ASP A 221 2.43 56.40 22.73
CA ASP A 221 2.10 57.24 23.88
C ASP A 221 0.90 58.17 23.60
N LEU A 222 0.15 58.47 24.67
CA LEU A 222 -0.96 59.41 24.68
C LEU A 222 -0.43 60.83 24.91
N VAL A 223 -0.63 61.76 23.97
CA VAL A 223 -0.27 63.18 24.16
C VAL A 223 -1.50 64.05 23.88
N HIS A 224 -2.04 64.68 24.92
CA HIS A 224 -3.10 65.70 24.84
C HIS A 224 -4.37 65.34 24.05
N GLY A 225 -4.79 64.08 24.09
CA GLY A 225 -6.13 63.68 23.63
C GLY A 225 -6.29 63.49 22.12
N ASP A 226 -5.28 63.79 21.30
CA ASP A 226 -5.32 63.55 19.86
C ASP A 226 -4.35 62.45 19.41
N LYS A 227 -4.83 61.59 18.51
CA LYS A 227 -4.12 60.38 18.05
C LYS A 227 -3.53 60.64 16.67
N ILE A 228 -2.20 60.76 16.58
CA ILE A 228 -1.51 60.92 15.29
C ILE A 228 -0.98 59.56 14.82
N LEU A 229 -1.66 58.98 13.85
CA LEU A 229 -1.05 58.08 12.86
C LEU A 229 -0.58 58.96 11.71
N GLY A 230 0.54 58.61 11.07
CA GLY A 230 0.93 59.25 9.82
C GLY A 230 -0.15 59.23 8.71
N ASN A 231 0.21 59.80 7.57
CA ASN A 231 -0.66 60.39 6.54
C ASN A 231 -1.70 59.45 5.86
N LYS A 232 -2.80 59.11 6.55
CA LYS A 232 -4.11 58.54 6.09
C LYS A 232 -4.12 57.14 5.40
N VAL A 233 -5.22 56.39 5.27
CA VAL A 233 -6.44 55.97 6.05
C VAL A 233 -6.91 54.70 5.31
N GLY A 234 -7.16 53.57 6.00
CA GLY A 234 -7.76 52.39 5.35
C GLY A 234 -7.86 51.16 6.26
N THR A 235 -8.88 50.33 6.02
CA THR A 235 -9.47 49.32 6.91
C THR A 235 -8.60 48.11 7.26
N GLN A 236 -8.87 47.57 8.46
CA GLN A 236 -8.81 46.16 8.90
C GLN A 236 -8.93 45.15 7.72
N ILE A 237 -8.14 44.06 7.60
CA ILE A 237 -8.26 42.75 8.29
C ILE A 237 -6.94 41.95 8.22
N ASN A 238 -6.73 41.15 9.28
CA ASN A 238 -5.63 40.27 9.67
C ASN A 238 -5.92 38.81 9.27
N THR A 239 -4.92 37.98 8.93
CA THR A 239 -4.82 36.58 9.42
C THR A 239 -3.47 35.94 9.09
N GLY A 240 -2.72 35.53 10.11
CA GLY A 240 -1.95 34.30 9.98
C GLY A 240 -0.46 34.43 10.23
N GLY A 241 -0.05 35.28 11.17
CA GLY A 241 1.29 35.22 11.74
C GLY A 241 1.76 33.78 11.96
N GLY A 242 3.00 33.50 11.55
CA GLY A 242 3.58 32.15 11.63
C GLY A 242 4.97 32.06 12.20
N ALA A 243 5.40 33.11 12.92
CA ALA A 243 6.69 33.20 13.59
C ALA A 243 7.91 33.25 12.67
N HIS A 244 8.73 34.26 12.93
CA HIS A 244 10.15 34.29 12.61
C HIS A 244 10.88 34.73 13.89
N VAL A 245 11.92 33.99 14.28
CA VAL A 245 12.77 34.26 15.45
C VAL A 245 14.23 34.07 15.03
N GLY A 246 15.13 34.93 15.54
CA GLY A 246 16.57 34.76 15.36
C GLY A 246 17.49 35.32 16.44
N GLY A 247 16.97 35.89 17.53
CA GLY A 247 17.73 35.93 18.78
C GLY A 247 17.70 34.55 19.45
N ASN A 248 18.60 34.29 20.41
CA ASN A 248 18.73 32.98 21.04
C ASN A 248 17.44 32.52 21.76
N VAL A 249 17.10 31.24 21.60
CA VAL A 249 16.02 30.53 22.30
C VAL A 249 16.64 29.36 23.04
N TYR A 250 16.49 29.30 24.36
CA TYR A 250 16.86 28.14 25.17
C TYR A 250 15.59 27.44 25.65
N ALA A 251 15.37 26.24 25.12
CA ALA A 251 14.20 25.41 25.35
C ALA A 251 14.62 24.07 25.97
N GLY A 252 13.98 23.70 27.08
CA GLY A 252 14.25 22.45 27.80
C GLY A 252 13.44 21.25 27.30
N ARG A 253 12.37 21.50 26.55
CA ARG A 253 11.54 20.63 25.67
C ARG A 253 10.84 21.55 24.65
N ASP A 254 9.62 21.29 24.20
CA ASP A 254 9.21 21.76 22.86
C ASP A 254 8.95 23.26 22.64
N PHE A 255 9.34 23.66 21.42
CA PHE A 255 9.03 24.90 20.72
C PHE A 255 8.65 24.52 19.28
N VAL A 256 7.49 24.95 18.78
CA VAL A 256 7.12 24.82 17.36
C VAL A 256 6.36 26.07 16.89
N GLY A 257 6.90 26.70 15.85
CA GLY A 257 6.30 27.80 15.11
C GLY A 257 5.61 27.31 13.83
N ARG A 258 4.31 27.64 13.77
CA ARG A 258 3.27 27.37 12.75
C ARG A 258 3.18 26.00 12.04
N ASP A 259 4.12 25.49 11.25
CA ASP A 259 3.89 24.26 10.44
C ASP A 259 5.15 23.42 10.13
N ARG A 260 5.16 22.12 10.48
CA ARG A 260 5.96 21.09 9.79
C ARG A 260 5.19 19.77 9.69
N ILE A 261 4.55 19.55 8.56
CA ILE A 261 4.10 18.23 8.12
C ILE A 261 5.06 17.78 7.01
N ARG A 262 5.77 16.66 7.20
CA ARG A 262 6.36 15.92 6.09
C ARG A 262 5.47 14.72 5.79
N THR A 263 4.56 14.89 4.85
CA THR A 263 4.10 13.78 3.99
C THR A 263 5.02 13.79 2.78
N GLN A 264 5.74 12.70 2.54
CA GLN A 264 6.54 12.52 1.33
C GLN A 264 5.58 12.35 0.14
N GLY A 265 5.18 13.46 -0.48
CA GLY A 265 4.68 13.49 -1.86
C GLY A 265 5.86 13.63 -2.84
N LEU A 266 5.65 13.23 -4.10
CA LEU A 266 6.62 13.38 -5.20
C LEU A 266 7.17 14.80 -5.21
N ALA A 267 8.50 14.96 -5.28
CA ALA A 267 9.09 16.29 -5.26
C ALA A 267 8.72 17.04 -6.56
N ALA A 268 8.54 18.37 -6.49
CA ALA A 268 8.10 19.18 -7.63
C ALA A 268 8.99 19.00 -8.89
N HIS A 269 10.28 18.74 -8.69
CA HIS A 269 11.23 18.45 -9.77
C HIS A 269 10.96 17.11 -10.48
N ASP A 270 10.49 16.10 -9.75
CA ASP A 270 10.16 14.78 -10.30
C ASP A 270 8.87 14.84 -11.15
N LEU A 271 7.90 15.65 -10.73
CA LEU A 271 6.67 15.89 -11.50
C LEU A 271 6.92 16.70 -12.77
N GLU A 272 7.84 17.66 -12.74
CA GLU A 272 8.23 18.42 -13.94
C GLU A 272 8.87 17.52 -15.01
N ALA A 273 9.80 16.67 -14.60
CA ALA A 273 10.43 15.71 -15.51
C ALA A 273 9.39 14.73 -16.10
N LEU A 274 8.38 14.37 -15.32
CA LEU A 274 7.36 13.39 -15.71
C LEU A 274 6.33 13.93 -16.71
N PHE A 275 5.94 15.20 -16.58
CA PHE A 275 4.97 15.84 -17.47
C PHE A 275 5.62 16.48 -18.70
N ALA A 276 6.95 16.65 -18.74
CA ALA A 276 7.66 17.26 -19.85
C ALA A 276 7.37 16.62 -21.23
N PRO A 277 7.32 15.28 -21.39
CA PRO A 277 6.98 14.66 -22.68
C PRO A 277 5.55 14.97 -23.13
N LEU A 278 4.61 15.02 -22.20
CA LEU A 278 3.22 15.36 -22.47
C LEU A 278 3.09 16.83 -22.88
N LEU A 279 3.75 17.73 -22.16
CA LEU A 279 3.75 19.15 -22.49
C LEU A 279 4.34 19.39 -23.89
N LEU A 280 5.42 18.69 -24.25
CA LEU A 280 6.01 18.75 -25.58
C LEU A 280 5.02 18.27 -26.66
N ALA A 281 4.35 17.13 -26.45
CA ALA A 281 3.35 16.62 -27.39
C ALA A 281 2.16 17.56 -27.55
N VAL A 282 1.72 18.20 -26.47
CA VAL A 282 0.67 19.23 -26.51
C VAL A 282 1.10 20.43 -27.34
N VAL A 283 2.31 20.94 -27.13
CA VAL A 283 2.83 22.07 -27.91
C VAL A 283 2.97 21.73 -29.39
N GLN A 284 3.36 20.49 -29.73
CA GLN A 284 3.57 20.05 -31.11
C GLN A 284 2.28 19.74 -31.88
N HIS A 285 1.24 19.22 -31.20
CA HIS A 285 0.05 18.69 -31.85
C HIS A 285 -1.23 19.51 -31.59
N ALA A 286 -1.21 20.48 -30.68
CA ALA A 286 -2.37 21.33 -30.42
C ALA A 286 -2.62 22.30 -31.59
N PRO A 287 -3.89 22.49 -32.00
CA PRO A 287 -4.27 23.58 -32.88
C PRO A 287 -3.86 24.94 -32.30
N PRO A 288 -3.40 25.93 -33.12
CA PRO A 288 -2.90 27.22 -32.63
C PRO A 288 -3.89 27.99 -31.74
N ASP A 289 -5.19 27.85 -32.02
CA ASP A 289 -6.29 28.46 -31.26
C ASP A 289 -6.57 27.78 -29.92
N LYS A 290 -6.07 26.55 -29.72
CA LYS A 290 -6.25 25.75 -28.49
C LYS A 290 -4.97 25.52 -27.70
N GLN A 291 -3.82 25.93 -28.23
CA GLN A 291 -2.51 25.65 -27.65
C GLN A 291 -2.36 26.20 -26.22
N ALA A 292 -2.77 27.44 -25.97
CA ALA A 292 -2.69 28.06 -24.64
C ALA A 292 -3.60 27.34 -23.62
N ALA A 293 -4.82 26.98 -24.04
CA ALA A 293 -5.77 26.25 -23.19
C ALA A 293 -5.29 24.83 -22.87
N ALA A 294 -4.72 24.14 -23.86
CA ALA A 294 -4.17 22.79 -23.67
C ALA A 294 -2.95 22.78 -22.74
N VAL A 295 -2.05 23.78 -22.85
CA VAL A 295 -0.92 23.94 -21.92
C VAL A 295 -1.40 24.21 -20.50
N GLN A 296 -2.36 25.12 -20.32
CA GLN A 296 -2.93 25.40 -19.00
C GLN A 296 -3.55 24.15 -18.38
N GLN A 297 -4.16 23.30 -19.21
CA GLN A 297 -4.79 22.08 -18.74
C GLN A 297 -3.79 21.00 -18.30
N VAL A 298 -2.59 20.97 -18.88
CA VAL A 298 -1.47 20.14 -18.40
C VAL A 298 -0.97 20.62 -17.04
N GLU A 299 -0.90 21.94 -16.81
CA GLU A 299 -0.50 22.50 -15.51
C GLU A 299 -1.56 22.28 -14.41
N ASP A 300 -2.85 22.38 -14.75
CA ASP A 300 -3.95 22.07 -13.85
C ASP A 300 -3.94 20.58 -13.45
N LEU A 301 -3.62 19.70 -14.41
CA LEU A 301 -3.46 18.27 -14.19
C LEU A 301 -2.28 17.96 -13.27
N LYS A 302 -1.11 18.57 -13.53
CA LYS A 302 0.08 18.48 -12.67
C LYS A 302 -0.24 18.94 -11.24
N THR A 303 -0.97 20.04 -11.09
CA THR A 303 -1.38 20.59 -9.80
C THR A 303 -2.30 19.65 -9.03
N GLU A 304 -3.26 19.02 -9.72
CA GLU A 304 -4.19 18.09 -9.07
C GLU A 304 -3.49 16.80 -8.64
N VAL A 305 -2.60 16.27 -9.48
CA VAL A 305 -1.79 15.08 -9.20
C VAL A 305 -0.79 15.32 -8.06
N ALA A 306 -0.24 16.53 -7.94
CA ALA A 306 0.67 16.90 -6.85
C ALA A 306 0.03 16.83 -5.45
N LYS A 307 -1.30 16.74 -5.36
CA LYS A 307 -2.03 16.57 -4.09
C LYS A 307 -1.96 15.15 -3.53
N ASP A 308 -1.41 14.19 -4.29
CA ASP A 308 -1.21 12.80 -3.86
C ASP A 308 -2.51 12.20 -3.28
N ARG A 309 -2.53 11.77 -2.01
CA ARG A 309 -3.72 11.20 -1.35
C ARG A 309 -4.94 12.13 -1.25
N ASN A 310 -4.75 13.43 -1.50
CA ASN A 310 -5.83 14.43 -1.51
C ASN A 310 -6.24 14.85 -2.93
N ALA A 311 -5.75 14.16 -3.97
CA ALA A 311 -6.14 14.42 -5.36
C ALA A 311 -7.60 14.03 -5.60
N ASP A 312 -8.34 14.86 -6.35
CA ASP A 312 -9.70 14.54 -6.80
C ASP A 312 -9.66 13.77 -8.12
N ASP A 313 -9.88 12.46 -8.04
CA ASP A 313 -9.92 11.54 -9.19
C ASP A 313 -10.94 11.98 -10.27
N SER A 314 -12.09 12.54 -9.86
CA SER A 314 -13.13 13.02 -10.78
C SER A 314 -12.74 14.32 -11.47
N ARG A 315 -11.91 15.15 -10.83
CA ARG A 315 -11.32 16.33 -11.47
C ARG A 315 -10.23 15.92 -12.46
N ILE A 316 -9.37 14.97 -12.09
CA ILE A 316 -8.33 14.45 -12.98
C ILE A 316 -8.94 13.83 -14.25
N GLY A 317 -9.96 12.98 -14.11
CA GLY A 317 -10.65 12.38 -15.25
C GLY A 317 -11.21 13.42 -16.24
N ARG A 318 -11.82 14.50 -15.72
CA ARG A 318 -12.33 15.61 -16.56
C ARG A 318 -11.22 16.38 -17.28
N LEU A 319 -10.09 16.62 -16.60
CA LEU A 319 -8.93 17.29 -17.19
C LEU A 319 -8.32 16.44 -18.30
N LEU A 320 -8.27 15.12 -18.14
CA LEU A 320 -7.77 14.20 -19.16
C LEU A 320 -8.69 14.13 -20.37
N ASP A 321 -10.00 14.01 -20.15
CA ASP A 321 -11.01 13.95 -21.21
C ASP A 321 -11.01 15.21 -22.08
N SER A 322 -10.99 16.37 -21.45
CA SER A 322 -10.98 17.64 -22.17
C SER A 322 -9.63 17.85 -22.89
N LEU A 323 -8.50 17.41 -22.34
CA LEU A 323 -7.19 17.52 -22.99
C LEU A 323 -7.09 16.59 -24.20
N ALA A 324 -7.60 15.35 -24.11
CA ALA A 324 -7.68 14.42 -25.23
C ALA A 324 -8.59 14.94 -26.37
N ALA A 325 -9.69 15.62 -26.02
CA ALA A 325 -10.57 16.26 -27.00
C ALA A 325 -9.93 17.48 -27.67
N MET A 326 -9.11 18.25 -26.94
CA MET A 326 -8.41 19.41 -27.49
C MET A 326 -7.19 19.04 -28.34
N VAL A 327 -6.47 17.98 -27.96
CA VAL A 327 -5.23 17.56 -28.62
C VAL A 327 -5.21 16.05 -28.85
N PRO A 328 -5.94 15.54 -29.86
CA PRO A 328 -5.97 14.10 -30.16
C PRO A 328 -4.58 13.50 -30.42
N GLY A 329 -3.65 14.28 -30.99
CA GLY A 329 -2.26 13.84 -31.23
C GLY A 329 -1.42 13.65 -29.96
N ALA A 330 -1.86 14.17 -28.82
CA ALA A 330 -1.16 14.01 -27.54
C ALA A 330 -1.66 12.80 -26.72
N ILE A 331 -2.70 12.09 -27.19
CA ILE A 331 -3.29 10.95 -26.47
C ILE A 331 -2.23 9.90 -26.11
N GLY A 332 -1.34 9.53 -27.04
CA GLY A 332 -0.26 8.58 -26.78
C GLY A 332 0.68 9.01 -25.65
N SER A 333 0.97 10.32 -25.56
CA SER A 333 1.80 10.87 -24.48
C SER A 333 1.03 10.95 -23.16
N LEU A 334 -0.27 11.22 -23.19
CA LEU A 334 -1.14 11.14 -22.01
C LEU A 334 -1.12 9.74 -21.41
N VAL A 335 -1.27 8.68 -22.23
CA VAL A 335 -1.20 7.29 -21.75
C VAL A 335 0.17 7.01 -21.12
N SER A 336 1.24 7.42 -21.79
CA SER A 336 2.61 7.16 -21.34
C SER A 336 2.92 7.82 -20.00
N THR A 337 2.43 9.05 -19.78
CA THR A 337 2.63 9.75 -18.50
C THR A 337 1.97 8.99 -17.35
N PHE A 338 0.72 8.54 -17.51
CA PHE A 338 -0.04 7.84 -16.47
C PHE A 338 0.26 6.34 -16.34
N ALA A 339 0.94 5.75 -17.33
CA ALA A 339 1.45 4.38 -17.27
C ALA A 339 2.74 4.26 -16.43
N THR A 340 3.33 5.38 -15.98
CA THR A 340 4.52 5.32 -15.13
C THR A 340 4.18 4.82 -13.73
N PRO A 341 5.03 3.96 -13.12
CA PRO A 341 4.82 3.48 -11.74
C PRO A 341 4.71 4.60 -10.70
N LEU A 342 5.29 5.77 -10.97
CA LEU A 342 5.27 6.93 -10.09
C LEU A 342 3.86 7.53 -9.92
N LEU A 343 3.04 7.54 -10.96
CA LEU A 343 1.67 8.06 -10.90
C LEU A 343 0.64 6.98 -10.57
N GLY A 344 0.92 5.71 -10.91
CA GLY A 344 0.08 4.58 -10.51
C GLY A 344 -0.05 4.42 -8.98
N ALA A 345 0.95 4.87 -8.22
CA ALA A 345 0.93 4.85 -6.76
C ALA A 345 0.15 6.04 -6.12
N ALA A 346 0.05 7.17 -6.82
CA ALA A 346 -0.55 8.40 -6.30
C ALA A 346 -2.06 8.47 -6.53
N THR A 347 -2.59 7.83 -7.59
CA THR A 347 -3.98 8.05 -8.05
C THR A 347 -4.68 6.75 -8.45
N GLY A 348 -4.59 5.69 -7.63
CA GLY A 348 -4.93 4.29 -7.98
C GLY A 348 -6.24 3.99 -8.75
N SER A 349 -7.22 4.89 -8.80
CA SER A 349 -8.44 4.77 -9.62
C SER A 349 -8.32 5.43 -11.03
N VAL A 350 -7.52 6.49 -11.16
CA VAL A 350 -7.36 7.30 -12.38
C VAL A 350 -6.62 6.53 -13.47
N THR A 351 -5.55 5.82 -13.12
CA THR A 351 -4.79 5.00 -14.09
C THR A 351 -5.69 3.94 -14.73
N THR A 352 -6.58 3.34 -13.93
CA THR A 352 -7.56 2.35 -14.42
C THR A 352 -8.60 2.99 -15.34
N PHE A 353 -9.12 4.18 -14.99
CA PHE A 353 -10.08 4.92 -15.82
C PHE A 353 -9.51 5.34 -17.19
N VAL A 354 -8.26 5.82 -17.22
CA VAL A 354 -7.57 6.20 -18.47
C VAL A 354 -7.32 4.97 -19.34
N LEU A 355 -6.85 3.87 -18.74
CA LEU A 355 -6.61 2.61 -19.46
C LEU A 355 -7.89 2.00 -20.02
N ASP A 356 -9.02 2.09 -19.29
CA ASP A 356 -10.30 1.56 -19.76
C ASP A 356 -10.90 2.39 -20.90
N LYS A 357 -10.76 3.73 -20.87
CA LYS A 357 -11.23 4.58 -21.98
C LYS A 357 -10.45 4.38 -23.29
N LEU A 358 -9.20 3.97 -23.21
CA LEU A 358 -8.33 3.74 -24.37
C LEU A 358 -8.47 2.35 -24.98
N LYS A 359 -8.96 1.36 -24.22
CA LYS A 359 -9.36 0.05 -24.75
C LYS A 359 -10.67 0.09 -25.53
N GLY A 360 -11.40 1.20 -25.44
CA GLY A 360 -12.70 1.40 -26.07
C GLY A 360 -12.70 2.18 -27.40
N ASN A 361 -11.54 2.44 -28.02
CA ASN A 361 -11.43 3.08 -29.33
C ASN A 361 -10.76 2.18 -30.37
#